data_AF-A0A9D6UD35-F1
#
_entry.id   AF-A0A9D6UD35-F1
#
_cell.length_a   1.000
_cell.length_b   1.000
_cell.length_c   1.000
_cell.angle_alpha   90.00
_cell.angle_beta   90.00
_cell.angle_gamma   90.00
#
_symmetry.space_group_name_H-M   'P 1'
#
loop_
_entity.id
_entity.type
_entity.pdbx_description
1 polymer ?
#
loop_
_entity_poly.entity_id
_entity_poly.type
_entity_poly.pdbx_seq_one_letter_code
_entity_poly.pdbx_strand_id
1 'polypeptide(L)'
;MAQEFLAQEFSVRYAESLDSVAAEAWDACANPPGADSSPDDGERYNPFLSHAFLSALERSKSVGARTGWTPAYALVEDAQGRLVACA
;
A
#
# COMPACT_ATOMS: atom_id res chain seq x y z
N MET A 1 35.06 4.82 13.10
CA MET A 1 34.62 4.57 11.72
C MET A 1 33.16 4.99 11.66
N ALA A 2 32.86 6.20 11.18
CA ALA A 2 31.49 6.69 11.13
C ALA A 2 30.79 6.02 9.95
N GLN A 3 29.70 5.29 10.19
CA GLN A 3 28.82 4.86 9.11
C GLN A 3 28.13 6.11 8.57
N GLU A 4 28.46 6.51 7.36
CA GLU A 4 27.63 7.42 6.57
C GLU A 4 26.29 6.72 6.33
N PHE A 5 25.27 7.12 7.08
CA PHE A 5 23.90 6.86 6.69
C PHE A 5 23.62 7.72 5.45
N LEU A 6 23.67 7.11 4.27
CA LEU A 6 23.11 7.75 3.08
C LEU A 6 21.64 8.06 3.39
N ALA A 7 21.27 9.34 3.30
CA ALA A 7 19.87 9.72 3.39
C ALA A 7 19.13 9.05 2.24
N GLN A 8 18.24 8.12 2.56
CA GLN A 8 17.38 7.50 1.56
C GLN A 8 16.35 8.54 1.10
N GLU A 9 16.33 8.84 -0.19
CA GLU A 9 15.35 9.73 -0.79
C GLU A 9 14.04 8.96 -1.03
N PHE A 10 12.94 9.53 -0.54
CA PHE A 10 11.60 9.00 -0.70
C PHE A 10 10.67 10.08 -1.20
N SER A 11 9.72 9.70 -2.04
CA SER A 11 8.61 10.56 -2.46
C SER A 11 7.29 10.03 -1.91
N VAL A 12 6.35 10.93 -1.65
CA VAL A 12 5.00 10.58 -1.21
C VAL A 12 4.01 11.14 -2.21
N ARG A 13 3.07 10.31 -2.66
CA ARG A 13 1.96 10.74 -3.52
C ARG A 13 0.66 10.09 -3.10
N TYR A 14 -0.44 10.74 -3.45
CA TYR A 14 -1.78 10.16 -3.34
C TYR A 14 -2.26 9.74 -4.73
N ALA A 15 -2.67 8.48 -4.89
CA ALA A 15 -3.28 8.03 -6.13
C ALA A 15 -4.78 8.39 -6.14
N GLU A 16 -5.26 8.89 -7.28
CA GLU A 16 -6.69 9.25 -7.46
C GLU A 16 -7.60 8.03 -7.55
N SER A 17 -7.04 6.87 -7.92
CA SER A 17 -7.71 5.57 -7.91
C SER A 17 -6.68 4.45 -7.75
N LEU A 18 -7.10 3.36 -7.10
CA LEU A 18 -6.24 2.20 -6.90
C LEU A 18 -5.91 1.46 -8.20
N ASP A 19 -6.73 1.64 -9.25
CA ASP A 19 -6.49 1.06 -10.58
C ASP A 19 -5.23 1.64 -11.25
N SER A 20 -4.70 2.76 -10.75
CA SER A 20 -3.42 3.35 -11.20
C SER A 20 -2.18 2.73 -10.53
N VAL A 21 -2.36 1.83 -9.57
CA VAL A 21 -1.30 1.17 -8.82
C VAL A 21 -1.25 -0.31 -9.23
N ALA A 22 -0.06 -0.83 -9.53
CA ALA A 22 0.11 -2.25 -9.83
C ALA A 22 -0.29 -3.10 -8.62
N ALA A 23 -1.19 -4.07 -8.83
CA ALA A 23 -1.72 -4.91 -7.75
C ALA A 23 -0.62 -5.68 -7.03
N GLU A 24 0.35 -6.21 -7.79
CA GLU A 24 1.48 -6.96 -7.25
C GLU A 24 2.36 -6.09 -6.35
N ALA A 25 2.57 -4.82 -6.72
CA ALA A 25 3.36 -3.88 -5.93
C ALA A 25 2.63 -3.48 -4.64
N TRP A 26 1.32 -3.20 -4.73
CA TRP A 26 0.49 -2.90 -3.58
C TRP A 26 0.45 -4.09 -2.61
N ASP A 27 0.11 -5.29 -3.11
CA ASP A 27 -0.03 -6.48 -2.27
C ASP A 27 1.31 -6.93 -1.66
N ALA A 28 2.44 -6.79 -2.37
CA ALA A 28 3.75 -7.06 -1.79
C ALA A 28 4.10 -6.09 -0.64
N CYS A 29 3.52 -4.89 -0.64
CA CYS A 29 3.73 -3.88 0.40
C CYS A 29 2.74 -4.03 1.56
N ALA A 30 1.45 -4.21 1.25
CA ALA A 30 0.36 -4.31 2.23
C ALA A 30 0.28 -5.70 2.89
N ASN A 31 0.68 -6.75 2.16
CA ASN A 31 0.64 -8.16 2.56
C ASN A 31 1.95 -8.87 2.13
N PRO A 32 3.11 -8.52 2.73
CA PRO A 32 4.41 -9.00 2.26
C PRO A 32 4.54 -10.53 2.33
N PRO A 33 4.99 -11.19 1.22
CA PRO A 33 5.11 -12.64 1.17
C PRO A 33 6.24 -13.15 2.09
N GLY A 34 5.99 -14.28 2.75
CA GLY A 34 7.01 -14.95 3.57
C GLY A 34 7.32 -14.25 4.89
N ALA A 35 6.57 -13.21 5.27
CA ALA A 35 6.50 -12.76 6.65
C ALA A 35 5.80 -13.87 7.45
N ASP A 36 6.60 -14.79 7.99
CA ASP A 36 6.14 -15.85 8.85
C ASP A 36 5.39 -15.25 10.05
N SER A 37 4.27 -15.88 10.39
CA SER A 37 3.56 -15.57 11.62
C SER A 37 4.39 -16.14 12.77
N SER A 38 5.26 -15.33 13.35
CA SER A 38 5.66 -15.57 14.74
C SER A 38 4.38 -15.51 15.60
N PRO A 39 4.22 -16.36 16.63
CA PRO A 39 3.09 -16.29 17.55
C PRO A 39 2.88 -14.90 18.18
N ASP A 40 3.93 -14.09 18.26
CA ASP A 40 3.91 -12.72 18.79
C ASP A 40 3.58 -11.64 17.75
N ASP A 41 3.55 -11.97 16.45
CA ASP A 41 3.48 -10.99 15.35
C ASP A 41 2.07 -10.77 14.77
N GLY A 42 1.05 -11.47 15.28
CA GLY A 42 -0.33 -11.34 14.83
C GLY A 42 -0.59 -11.90 13.42
N GLU A 43 -1.85 -11.82 12.97
CA GLU A 43 -2.25 -12.22 11.62
C GLU A 43 -1.75 -11.17 10.61
N ARG A 44 -0.63 -11.47 9.94
CA ARG A 44 0.05 -10.53 9.02
C ARG A 44 -0.60 -10.40 7.64
N TYR A 45 -1.51 -11.30 7.26
CA TYR A 45 -2.29 -11.16 6.04
C TYR A 45 -3.66 -10.54 6.36
N ASN A 46 -3.97 -9.40 5.76
CA ASN A 46 -5.27 -8.74 5.88
C ASN A 46 -5.95 -8.64 4.51
N PRO A 47 -7.01 -9.43 4.23
CA PRO A 47 -7.69 -9.39 2.94
C PRO A 47 -8.36 -8.03 2.67
N PHE A 48 -8.70 -7.26 3.72
CA PHE A 48 -9.30 -5.93 3.58
C PHE A 48 -8.30 -4.87 3.12
N LEU A 49 -7.00 -5.18 3.16
CA LEU A 49 -5.93 -4.33 2.60
C LEU A 49 -5.48 -4.80 1.22
N SER A 50 -6.01 -5.91 0.70
CA SER A 50 -5.63 -6.38 -0.64
C SER A 50 -6.09 -5.40 -1.73
N HIS A 51 -5.30 -5.30 -2.79
CA HIS A 51 -5.64 -4.47 -3.95
C HIS A 51 -7.01 -4.85 -4.51
N ALA A 52 -7.25 -6.16 -4.66
CA ALA A 52 -8.49 -6.69 -5.22
C ALA A 52 -9.73 -6.28 -4.41
N PHE A 53 -9.65 -6.32 -3.08
CA PHE A 53 -10.77 -5.92 -2.22
C PHE A 53 -11.05 -4.42 -2.32
N LEU A 54 -10.01 -3.59 -2.19
CA LEU A 54 -10.15 -2.14 -2.23
C LEU A 54 -10.61 -1.63 -3.61
N SER A 55 -10.04 -2.17 -4.70
CA SER A 55 -10.49 -1.87 -6.07
C SER A 55 -11.96 -2.29 -6.29
N ALA A 56 -12.39 -3.42 -5.72
CA ALA A 56 -13.79 -3.84 -5.79
C ALA A 56 -14.73 -2.84 -5.09
N LEU A 57 -14.33 -2.25 -3.95
CA LEU A 57 -15.12 -1.20 -3.29
C LEU A 57 -15.26 0.04 -4.18
N GLU A 58 -14.18 0.49 -4.82
CA GLU A 58 -14.22 1.64 -5.74
C GLU A 58 -15.12 1.36 -6.94
N ARG A 59 -14.86 0.24 -7.64
CA ARG A 59 -15.54 -0.12 -8.89
C ARG A 59 -17.03 -0.39 -8.69
N SER A 60 -17.39 -0.98 -7.56
CA SER A 60 -18.80 -1.19 -7.17
C SER A 60 -19.51 0.08 -6.71
N LYS A 61 -18.78 1.18 -6.48
CA LYS A 61 -19.28 2.44 -5.90
C LYS A 61 -19.76 2.27 -4.45
N SER A 62 -19.21 1.29 -3.75
CA SER A 62 -19.40 1.14 -2.29
C SER A 62 -18.65 2.23 -1.51
N VAL A 63 -17.62 2.80 -2.13
CA VAL A 63 -16.94 4.04 -1.70
C VAL A 63 -16.98 5.07 -2.84
N GLY A 64 -16.73 6.36 -2.53
CA GLY A 64 -16.70 7.47 -3.49
C GLY A 64 -17.70 8.58 -3.17
N ALA A 65 -17.75 9.61 -4.01
CA ALA A 65 -18.46 10.87 -3.76
C ALA A 65 -19.94 10.76 -3.31
N ARG A 66 -20.62 9.65 -3.62
CA ARG A 66 -22.04 9.43 -3.27
C ARG A 66 -22.27 8.62 -2.00
N THR A 67 -21.21 8.15 -1.34
CA THR A 67 -21.31 7.31 -0.14
C THR A 67 -20.90 8.05 1.13
N GLY A 68 -20.44 9.30 1.01
CA GLY A 68 -19.85 10.06 2.12
C GLY A 68 -18.40 9.66 2.44
N TRP A 69 -17.82 8.72 1.68
CA TRP A 69 -16.44 8.26 1.83
C TRP A 69 -15.63 8.61 0.58
N THR A 70 -14.46 9.20 0.76
CA THR A 70 -13.50 9.46 -0.33
C THR A 70 -12.32 8.51 -0.18
N PRO A 71 -12.06 7.64 -1.17
CA PRO A 71 -10.84 6.85 -1.21
C PRO A 71 -9.60 7.76 -1.23
N ALA A 72 -8.56 7.39 -0.49
CA ALA A 72 -7.31 8.11 -0.46
C ALA A 72 -6.18 7.11 -0.28
N TYR A 73 -5.41 6.89 -1.35
CA TYR A 73 -4.33 5.90 -1.36
C TYR A 73 -2.99 6.61 -1.28
N ALA A 74 -2.35 6.54 -0.12
CA ALA A 74 -1.02 7.10 0.09
C ALA A 74 0.03 6.09 -0.38
N LEU A 75 1.01 6.56 -1.14
CA LEU A 75 2.07 5.75 -1.71
C LEU A 75 3.41 6.40 -1.39
N VAL A 76 4.36 5.61 -0.90
CA VAL A 76 5.74 6.02 -0.68
C VAL A 76 6.64 5.24 -1.62
N GLU A 77 7.39 5.95 -2.45
CA GLU A 77 8.28 5.37 -3.45
C GLU A 77 9.74 5.75 -3.14
N ASP A 78 10.67 4.81 -3.30
CA ASP A 78 12.11 5.10 -3.21
C ASP A 78 12.62 5.83 -4.47
N ALA A 79 13.89 6.22 -4.46
CA ALA A 79 14.53 6.91 -5.60
C ALA A 79 14.54 6.11 -6.91
N GLN A 80 14.25 4.81 -6.89
CA GLN A 80 14.12 3.96 -8.07
C GLN A 80 12.65 3.82 -8.53
N GLY A 81 11.72 4.51 -7.87
CA GLY A 81 10.28 4.44 -8.15
C GLY A 81 9.61 3.17 -7.63
N ARG A 82 10.27 2.40 -6.75
CA ARG A 82 9.68 1.20 -6.16
C ARG A 82 8.83 1.59 -4.96
N LEU A 83 7.61 1.05 -4.90
CA LEU A 83 6.71 1.21 -3.77
C LEU A 83 7.30 0.53 -2.52
N VAL A 84 7.46 1.29 -1.44
CA VAL A 84 8.04 0.82 -0.15
C VAL A 84 7.09 0.97 1.03
N ALA A 85 6.03 1.78 0.91
CA ALA A 85 4.92 1.83 1.85
C ALA A 85 3.63 2.25 1.11
N CYS A 86 2.49 1.74 1.57
CA CYS A 86 1.16 2.12 1.08
C CYS A 86 0.14 2.13 2.22
N ALA A 87 -0.91 2.96 2.10
CA ALA A 87 -2.03 3.04 3.01
C ALA A 87 -3.31 3.49 2.30
#